data_AF-A0A9P5YR65-F1
#
_entry.id   AF-A0A9P5YR65-F1
#
_cell.length_a   1.000
_cell.length_b   1.000
_cell.length_c   1.000
_cell.angle_alpha   90.00
_cell.angle_beta   90.00
_cell.angle_gamma   90.00
#
_symmetry.space_group_name_H-M   'P 1'
#
loop_
_entity.id
_entity.type
_entity.pdbx_description
1 polymer ?
#
loop_
_entity_poly.entity_id
_entity_poly.type
_entity_poly.pdbx_seq_one_letter_code
_entity_poly.pdbx_strand_id
1 'polypeptide(L)'
;LPFGDIFNLNAFRLEWRDVKQLPAPSGFANPYPTAEIEDIGCWTTRKESLSEPVRAEIIVRQLGVDASFTRVPVDVRFDPSTLQEDHIILPKVAALIYPLNPSVAPETLQALASSPNGHWLSPDKHLTCFDSLYYATSGSRQFEWEYSWAPAWRLVGRHLTFTDTMKELGRTYLRWAFNITDPWTSLDLPPFIAVHIRHGDFSNFSMSLLCQIFLENIAHDIMFDTHIPLLSDEISPSFWDDVRKRGWFHANHVEVQTLEIYGEWHPPLIDTIIQSLAIGFVGTEGSTYSLVSQRRVEDWNGGVVRIVDRAMPQISLQYK
;
A
#
# COMPACT_ATOMS: atom_id res chain seq x y z
N LEU A 1 -4.21 1.76 13.07
CA LEU A 1 -3.18 0.70 13.06
C LEU A 1 -1.81 1.36 12.90
N PRO A 2 -0.99 1.41 13.95
CA PRO A 2 0.38 1.92 13.90
C PRO A 2 1.25 1.16 12.89
N PHE A 3 2.21 1.85 12.26
CA PHE A 3 3.09 1.26 11.25
C PHE A 3 4.07 0.26 11.87
N GLY A 4 4.55 0.51 13.09
CA GLY A 4 5.42 -0.39 13.86
C GLY A 4 4.75 -1.65 14.38
N ASP A 5 3.41 -1.68 14.42
CA ASP A 5 2.68 -2.93 14.71
C ASP A 5 2.69 -3.86 13.49
N ILE A 6 2.82 -3.29 12.29
CA ILE A 6 2.82 -4.00 11.02
C ILE A 6 4.22 -4.45 10.61
N PHE A 7 5.19 -3.54 10.70
CA PHE A 7 6.55 -3.73 10.20
C PHE A 7 7.59 -3.60 11.31
N ASN A 8 8.63 -4.43 11.24
CA ASN A 8 9.78 -4.30 12.10
C ASN A 8 10.51 -2.98 11.78
N LEU A 9 10.51 -2.07 12.75
CA LEU A 9 11.27 -0.82 12.66
C LEU A 9 12.64 -1.06 13.29
N ASN A 10 13.69 -1.02 12.47
CA ASN A 10 15.05 -0.91 13.00
C ASN A 10 15.20 0.43 13.73
N ALA A 11 16.18 0.50 14.64
CA ALA A 11 16.49 1.72 15.41
C ALA A 11 16.56 2.94 14.47
N PHE A 12 16.11 4.11 14.95
CA PHE A 12 16.01 5.41 14.25
C PHE A 12 14.69 5.73 13.52
N ARG A 13 13.57 5.12 13.90
CA ARG A 13 12.23 5.59 13.50
C ARG A 13 11.37 5.79 14.74
N LEU A 14 10.78 6.97 14.87
CA LEU A 14 9.79 7.28 15.88
C LEU A 14 8.43 7.35 15.21
N GLU A 15 7.45 6.68 15.77
CA GLU A 15 6.05 6.87 15.45
C GLU A 15 5.46 8.00 16.30
N TRP A 16 4.34 8.57 15.86
CA TRP A 16 3.69 9.63 16.63
C TRP A 16 3.33 9.20 18.05
N ARG A 17 2.93 7.94 18.24
CA ARG A 17 2.65 7.35 19.56
C ARG A 17 3.89 7.22 20.47
N ASP A 18 5.10 7.28 19.91
CA ASP A 18 6.33 7.20 20.69
C ASP A 18 6.67 8.55 21.34
N VAL A 19 6.10 9.63 20.81
CA VAL A 19 6.35 11.01 21.28
C VAL A 19 5.10 11.67 21.87
N LYS A 20 3.90 11.14 21.62
CA LYS A 20 2.62 11.63 22.13
C LYS A 20 1.81 10.49 22.73
N GLN A 21 1.11 10.79 23.83
CA GLN A 21 0.11 9.88 24.38
C GLN A 21 -1.15 9.95 23.53
N LEU A 22 -1.41 8.90 22.76
CA LEU A 22 -2.68 8.76 22.05
C LEU A 22 -3.70 8.08 22.98
N PRO A 23 -4.97 8.51 23.00
CA PRO A 23 -5.97 7.86 23.84
C PRO A 23 -6.18 6.40 23.41
N ALA A 24 -6.82 5.60 24.28
CA ALA A 24 -7.17 4.23 23.93
C ALA A 24 -8.23 4.21 22.81
N PRO A 25 -8.18 3.28 21.84
CA PRO A 25 -9.09 3.25 20.69
C PRO A 25 -10.56 3.26 21.11
N SER A 26 -11.27 4.37 20.92
CA SER A 26 -12.71 4.49 21.21
C SER A 26 -13.56 4.24 19.96
N GLY A 27 -13.28 3.13 19.24
CA GLY A 27 -14.02 2.74 18.03
C GLY A 27 -13.90 3.71 16.85
N PHE A 28 -14.44 3.32 15.70
CA PHE A 28 -14.38 4.09 14.44
C PHE A 28 -15.20 5.38 14.46
N ALA A 29 -16.24 5.45 15.31
CA ALA A 29 -17.22 6.53 15.30
C ALA A 29 -16.83 7.77 16.11
N ASN A 30 -15.80 7.66 16.97
CA ASN A 30 -15.28 8.79 17.74
C ASN A 30 -13.78 8.90 17.49
N PRO A 31 -13.31 9.89 16.70
CA PRO A 31 -11.90 10.23 16.71
C PRO A 31 -11.51 10.53 18.17
N TYR A 32 -10.31 10.11 18.55
CA TYR A 32 -9.72 10.41 19.85
C TYR A 32 -10.08 11.83 20.28
N PRO A 33 -10.84 12.05 21.37
CA PRO A 33 -10.94 13.38 21.94
C PRO A 33 -9.57 13.68 22.52
N THR A 34 -8.70 14.30 21.72
CA THR A 34 -7.44 14.79 22.23
C THR A 34 -7.78 15.99 23.11
N ALA A 35 -7.35 15.95 24.37
CA ALA A 35 -7.55 17.06 25.30
C ALA A 35 -6.85 18.34 24.80
N GLU A 36 -5.85 18.16 23.95
CA GLU A 36 -5.06 19.21 23.29
C GLU A 36 -5.07 18.93 21.79
N ILE A 37 -5.37 19.95 20.98
CA ILE A 37 -5.22 19.94 19.52
C ILE A 37 -4.09 20.90 19.19
N GLU A 38 -3.11 20.42 18.43
CA GLU A 38 -1.91 21.18 18.06
C GLU A 38 -2.04 21.72 16.63
N ASP A 39 -1.99 23.05 16.50
CA ASP A 39 -1.96 23.72 15.22
C ASP A 39 -0.63 23.46 14.50
N ILE A 40 -0.66 23.07 13.22
CA ILE A 40 0.55 22.89 12.40
C ILE A 40 0.39 23.48 10.99
N GLY A 41 1.49 23.99 10.44
CA GLY A 41 1.61 24.31 9.02
C GLY A 41 2.21 23.14 8.26
N CYS A 42 1.54 22.71 7.19
CA CYS A 42 1.97 21.60 6.33
C CYS A 42 2.17 22.03 4.88
N TRP A 43 2.92 21.24 4.15
CA TRP A 43 3.00 21.31 2.71
C TRP A 43 1.89 20.49 2.06
N THR A 44 1.38 20.98 0.94
CA THR A 44 0.60 20.16 0.01
C THR A 44 1.35 19.93 -1.28
N THR A 45 1.39 18.67 -1.71
CA THR A 45 2.00 18.22 -2.95
C THR A 45 0.96 18.03 -4.05
N ARG A 46 -0.28 18.44 -3.82
CA ARG A 46 -1.35 18.37 -4.84
C ARG A 46 -1.00 19.27 -6.01
N LYS A 47 -1.26 18.79 -7.23
CA LYS A 47 -1.01 19.54 -8.47
C LYS A 47 -1.71 20.90 -8.50
N GLU A 48 -1.17 21.81 -9.29
CA GLU A 48 -1.57 23.23 -9.29
C GLU A 48 -3.04 23.45 -9.65
N SER A 49 -3.62 22.59 -10.48
CA SER A 49 -5.02 22.69 -10.89
C SER A 49 -6.03 22.37 -9.77
N LEU A 50 -5.58 21.88 -8.61
CA LEU A 50 -6.46 21.48 -7.50
C LEU A 50 -6.39 22.52 -6.38
N SER A 51 -7.55 23.04 -5.99
CA SER A 51 -7.66 24.08 -4.96
C SER A 51 -7.56 23.57 -3.53
N GLU A 52 -7.66 22.25 -3.30
CA GLU A 52 -7.71 21.66 -1.96
C GLU A 52 -6.59 20.63 -1.73
N PRO A 53 -6.01 20.59 -0.51
CA PRO A 53 -5.05 19.57 -0.09
C PRO A 53 -5.75 18.22 0.19
N VAL A 54 -4.98 17.16 0.41
CA VAL A 54 -5.49 15.91 0.99
C VAL A 54 -5.57 16.07 2.51
N ARG A 55 -6.76 16.32 3.05
CA ARG A 55 -6.92 16.64 4.48
C ARG A 55 -6.79 15.44 5.43
N ALA A 56 -7.05 14.22 4.95
CA ALA A 56 -7.02 12.99 5.75
C ALA A 56 -7.63 13.16 7.16
N GLU A 57 -8.81 13.80 7.23
CA GLU A 57 -9.37 14.39 8.47
C GLU A 57 -9.43 13.41 9.65
N ILE A 58 -9.77 12.14 9.39
CA ILE A 58 -9.84 11.11 10.43
C ILE A 58 -8.47 10.89 11.07
N ILE A 59 -7.42 10.73 10.27
CA ILE A 59 -6.07 10.49 10.76
C ILE A 59 -5.53 11.74 11.46
N VAL A 60 -5.69 12.91 10.85
CA VAL A 60 -5.22 14.18 11.42
C VAL A 60 -5.86 14.46 12.79
N ARG A 61 -7.17 14.26 12.92
CA ARG A 61 -7.88 14.34 14.22
C ARG A 61 -7.41 13.28 15.20
N GLN A 62 -7.18 12.05 14.75
CA GLN A 62 -6.65 10.99 15.60
C GLN A 62 -5.24 11.30 16.14
N LEU A 63 -4.44 12.05 15.39
CA LEU A 63 -3.12 12.49 15.83
C LEU A 63 -3.18 13.71 16.77
N GLY A 64 -4.35 14.33 16.95
CA GLY A 64 -4.52 15.54 17.75
C GLY A 64 -3.92 16.78 17.09
N VAL A 65 -3.96 16.84 15.76
CA VAL A 65 -3.33 17.91 14.99
C VAL A 65 -4.40 18.68 14.21
N ASP A 66 -4.26 19.99 14.10
CA ASP A 66 -5.04 20.85 13.20
C ASP A 66 -4.13 21.44 12.12
N ALA A 67 -4.25 20.91 10.90
CA ALA A 67 -3.31 21.21 9.82
C ALA A 67 -3.84 22.29 8.87
N SER A 68 -3.03 23.32 8.66
CA SER A 68 -3.16 24.28 7.55
C SER A 68 -2.14 23.97 6.46
N PHE A 69 -2.40 24.37 5.21
CA PHE A 69 -1.59 23.91 4.07
C PHE A 69 -1.09 25.06 3.20
N THR A 70 0.20 25.00 2.87
CA THR A 70 0.89 25.83 1.88
C THR A 70 1.34 24.95 0.72
N ARG A 71 1.11 25.40 -0.51
CA ARG A 71 1.50 24.61 -1.68
C ARG A 71 3.01 24.63 -1.88
N VAL A 72 3.57 23.48 -2.24
CA VAL A 72 4.98 23.42 -2.66
C VAL A 72 5.20 24.24 -3.94
N PRO A 73 6.35 24.88 -4.12
CA PRO A 73 6.69 25.61 -5.35
C PRO A 73 6.60 24.75 -6.63
N VAL A 74 6.19 25.33 -7.75
CA VAL A 74 6.01 24.60 -9.03
C VAL A 74 7.31 23.98 -9.57
N ASP A 75 8.46 24.52 -9.21
CA ASP A 75 9.76 24.01 -9.65
C ASP A 75 10.12 22.68 -8.98
N VAL A 76 9.44 22.25 -7.90
CA VAL A 76 9.61 20.91 -7.31
C VAL A 76 8.97 19.81 -8.16
N ARG A 77 8.10 20.17 -9.11
CA ARG A 77 7.41 19.24 -10.00
C ARG A 77 8.36 18.53 -10.94
N PHE A 78 7.94 17.34 -11.40
CA PHE A 78 8.66 16.62 -12.44
C PHE A 78 8.61 17.38 -13.77
N ASP A 79 7.42 17.81 -14.21
CA ASP A 79 7.21 18.77 -15.29
C ASP A 79 6.58 20.09 -14.76
N PRO A 80 7.39 21.15 -14.53
CA PRO A 80 6.91 22.45 -14.08
C PRO A 80 6.08 23.23 -15.12
N SER A 81 6.05 22.79 -16.39
CA SER A 81 5.37 23.51 -17.47
C SER A 81 3.86 23.26 -17.50
N THR A 82 3.38 22.23 -16.78
CA THR A 82 1.96 21.85 -16.73
C THR A 82 1.39 21.99 -15.33
N LEU A 83 0.13 22.43 -15.25
CA LEU A 83 -0.64 22.47 -13.99
C LEU A 83 -1.20 21.10 -13.59
N GLN A 84 -1.02 20.09 -14.46
CA GLN A 84 -1.54 18.73 -14.28
C GLN A 84 -0.50 17.74 -13.72
N GLU A 85 0.73 18.18 -13.44
CA GLU A 85 1.77 17.30 -12.93
C GLU A 85 1.53 16.92 -11.46
N ASP A 86 1.24 15.63 -11.24
CA ASP A 86 1.04 15.05 -9.92
C ASP A 86 2.37 14.66 -9.25
N HIS A 87 3.45 14.45 -10.00
CA HIS A 87 4.75 14.01 -9.48
C HIS A 87 5.62 15.16 -8.96
N ILE A 88 6.30 14.86 -7.86
CA ILE A 88 7.28 15.76 -7.23
C ILE A 88 8.65 15.08 -7.17
N ILE A 89 9.71 15.87 -7.27
CA ILE A 89 11.09 15.39 -7.19
C ILE A 89 11.57 15.47 -5.74
N LEU A 90 11.78 14.32 -5.11
CA LEU A 90 12.11 14.19 -3.70
C LEU A 90 13.36 14.99 -3.28
N PRO A 91 14.48 15.02 -4.05
CA PRO A 91 15.59 15.92 -3.74
C PRO A 91 15.22 17.41 -3.70
N LYS A 92 14.29 17.87 -4.55
CA LYS A 92 13.83 19.27 -4.55
C LYS A 92 12.94 19.55 -3.33
N VAL A 93 12.09 18.59 -2.95
CA VAL A 93 11.31 18.64 -1.71
C VAL A 93 12.23 18.64 -0.49
N ALA A 94 13.31 17.87 -0.50
CA ALA A 94 14.29 17.87 0.59
C ALA A 94 14.99 19.24 0.72
N ALA A 95 15.29 19.91 -0.40
CA ALA A 95 15.84 21.27 -0.38
C ALA A 95 14.85 22.30 0.18
N LEU A 96 13.54 22.12 -0.03
CA LEU A 96 12.50 22.98 0.52
C LEU A 96 12.45 22.96 2.05
N ILE A 97 12.80 21.82 2.66
CA ILE A 97 12.65 21.57 4.11
C ILE A 97 14.00 21.58 4.84
N TYR A 98 15.07 21.96 4.15
CA TYR A 98 16.40 21.94 4.73
C TYR A 98 16.52 23.01 5.84
N PRO A 99 16.90 22.63 7.08
CA PRO A 99 16.70 23.51 8.24
C PRO A 99 17.61 24.75 8.28
N LEU A 100 18.80 24.70 7.66
CA LEU A 100 19.77 25.80 7.73
C LEU A 100 19.55 26.87 6.65
N ASN A 101 19.07 26.47 5.47
CA ASN A 101 18.85 27.36 4.33
C ASN A 101 17.92 26.68 3.32
N PRO A 102 16.59 26.70 3.56
CA PRO A 102 15.65 26.09 2.64
C PRO A 102 15.66 26.84 1.29
N SER A 103 15.34 26.13 0.21
CA SER A 103 15.31 26.74 -1.14
C SER A 103 14.33 27.91 -1.26
N VAL A 104 13.27 27.91 -0.44
CA VAL A 104 12.27 28.97 -0.34
C VAL A 104 11.87 29.15 1.12
N ALA A 105 11.69 30.39 1.55
CA ALA A 105 11.12 30.72 2.86
C ALA A 105 9.60 30.46 2.83
N PRO A 106 9.06 29.51 3.63
CA PRO A 106 7.64 29.13 3.55
C PRO A 106 6.68 30.30 3.83
N GLU A 107 7.11 31.28 4.62
CA GLU A 107 6.35 32.48 4.96
C GLU A 107 6.14 33.43 3.77
N THR A 108 6.93 33.27 2.70
CA THR A 108 6.82 34.05 1.46
C THR A 108 5.83 33.44 0.46
N LEU A 109 5.36 32.22 0.72
CA LEU A 109 4.45 31.50 -0.15
C LEU A 109 2.99 31.74 0.26
N GLN A 110 2.10 31.68 -0.73
CA GLN A 110 0.67 31.81 -0.51
C GLN A 110 0.12 30.54 0.14
N ALA A 111 -0.67 30.74 1.20
CA ALA A 111 -1.52 29.72 1.79
C ALA A 111 -2.42 29.07 0.72
N LEU A 112 -2.53 27.74 0.71
CA LEU A 112 -3.56 27.08 -0.10
C LEU A 112 -4.87 26.99 0.68
N ALA A 113 -4.80 26.50 1.92
CA ALA A 113 -5.99 26.20 2.71
C ALA A 113 -5.74 26.45 4.19
N SER A 114 -6.72 27.08 4.86
CA SER A 114 -6.76 27.15 6.31
C SER A 114 -7.06 25.79 6.93
N SER A 115 -6.75 25.67 8.21
CA SER A 115 -7.17 24.54 9.02
C SER A 115 -8.69 24.50 9.17
N PRO A 116 -9.27 23.34 9.48
CA PRO A 116 -10.67 23.22 9.92
C PRO A 116 -11.11 24.19 11.03
N ASN A 117 -10.24 24.55 11.98
CA ASN A 117 -10.56 25.53 13.03
C ASN A 117 -10.29 26.99 12.62
N GLY A 118 -9.93 27.23 11.36
CA GLY A 118 -9.84 28.57 10.78
C GLY A 118 -8.50 29.28 10.97
N HIS A 119 -7.45 28.58 11.42
CA HIS A 119 -6.12 29.16 11.48
C HIS A 119 -5.32 28.90 10.21
N TRP A 120 -4.26 29.67 10.02
CA TRP A 120 -3.22 29.40 9.02
C TRP A 120 -1.84 29.59 9.64
N LEU A 121 -0.99 28.60 9.42
CA LEU A 121 0.42 28.60 9.79
C LEU A 121 1.25 28.26 8.56
N SER A 122 2.36 28.97 8.38
CA SER A 122 3.39 28.54 7.43
C SER A 122 3.97 27.18 7.86
N PRO A 123 4.43 26.34 6.91
CA PRO A 123 5.12 25.10 7.23
C PRO A 123 6.21 25.24 8.29
N ASP A 124 6.19 24.35 9.28
CA ASP A 124 7.10 24.41 10.44
C ASP A 124 8.55 24.03 10.07
N LYS A 125 9.51 24.67 10.73
CA LYS A 125 10.96 24.55 10.46
C LYS A 125 11.63 23.36 11.15
N HIS A 126 11.02 22.83 12.20
CA HIS A 126 11.54 21.73 13.01
C HIS A 126 10.81 20.41 12.71
N LEU A 127 9.51 20.48 12.41
CA LEU A 127 8.67 19.33 12.07
C LEU A 127 7.93 19.57 10.76
N THR A 128 8.38 18.95 9.68
CA THR A 128 7.69 19.08 8.39
C THR A 128 6.63 18.00 8.20
N CYS A 129 5.45 18.41 7.75
CA CYS A 129 4.38 17.52 7.28
C CYS A 129 4.04 17.77 5.81
N PHE A 130 3.64 16.69 5.13
CA PHE A 130 3.12 16.68 3.76
C PHE A 130 1.79 15.96 3.73
N ASP A 131 0.83 16.45 2.95
CA ASP A 131 -0.48 15.80 2.79
C ASP A 131 -0.41 14.45 2.05
N SER A 132 0.47 14.34 1.05
CA SER A 132 0.73 13.11 0.32
C SER A 132 2.16 13.09 -0.24
N LEU A 133 2.79 11.92 -0.23
CA LEU A 133 4.07 11.67 -0.91
C LEU A 133 3.98 10.50 -1.90
N TYR A 134 2.76 10.09 -2.26
CA TYR A 134 2.53 8.93 -3.11
C TYR A 134 3.19 9.05 -4.49
N TYR A 135 3.20 10.26 -5.07
CA TYR A 135 3.80 10.54 -6.39
C TYR A 135 5.24 11.09 -6.31
N ALA A 136 5.93 10.91 -5.18
CA ALA A 136 7.33 11.33 -5.06
C ALA A 136 8.25 10.43 -5.90
N THR A 137 9.22 11.03 -6.59
CA THR A 137 10.23 10.35 -7.41
C THR A 137 11.62 10.91 -7.14
N SER A 138 12.69 10.15 -7.42
CA SER A 138 14.05 10.72 -7.44
C SER A 138 14.24 11.79 -8.51
N GLY A 139 13.33 11.88 -9.49
CA GLY A 139 13.42 12.73 -10.66
C GLY A 139 13.90 11.99 -11.92
N SER A 140 14.19 10.69 -11.82
CA SER A 140 14.61 9.91 -12.99
C SER A 140 13.44 9.56 -13.92
N ARG A 141 12.25 9.34 -13.37
CA ARG A 141 10.98 9.17 -14.11
C ARG A 141 9.75 9.25 -13.20
N GLN A 142 8.58 9.43 -13.79
CA GLN A 142 7.28 9.22 -13.14
C GLN A 142 7.07 7.74 -12.79
N PHE A 143 6.26 7.44 -11.78
CA PHE A 143 6.01 6.08 -11.27
C PHE A 143 7.30 5.27 -11.06
N GLU A 144 8.35 5.94 -10.57
CA GLU A 144 9.69 5.35 -10.47
C GLU A 144 9.71 4.03 -9.71
N TRP A 145 8.89 3.94 -8.66
CA TRP A 145 8.76 2.84 -7.73
C TRP A 145 8.28 1.52 -8.37
N GLU A 146 7.79 1.54 -9.63
CA GLU A 146 7.43 0.34 -10.37
C GLU A 146 8.63 -0.54 -10.74
N TYR A 147 9.85 -0.04 -10.59
CA TYR A 147 11.04 -0.73 -11.09
C TYR A 147 12.04 -1.00 -9.97
N SER A 148 12.79 -2.08 -10.13
CA SER A 148 13.69 -2.64 -9.11
C SER A 148 14.82 -1.69 -8.69
N TRP A 149 15.24 -0.78 -9.56
CA TRP A 149 16.30 0.17 -9.25
C TRP A 149 15.83 1.39 -8.43
N ALA A 150 14.51 1.57 -8.24
CA ALA A 150 13.96 2.71 -7.51
C ALA A 150 14.55 2.81 -6.09
N PRO A 151 15.07 3.98 -5.68
CA PRO A 151 15.69 4.13 -4.36
C PRO A 151 14.74 3.77 -3.20
N ALA A 152 13.46 4.12 -3.30
CA ALA A 152 12.46 3.82 -2.28
C ALA A 152 12.33 2.32 -2.01
N TRP A 153 12.26 1.51 -3.07
CA TRP A 153 12.19 0.06 -2.93
C TRP A 153 13.56 -0.54 -2.52
N ARG A 154 14.61 -0.19 -3.26
CA ARG A 154 15.96 -0.78 -3.10
C ARG A 154 16.59 -0.49 -1.74
N LEU A 155 16.37 0.70 -1.18
CA LEU A 155 16.98 1.12 0.08
C LEU A 155 16.07 0.92 1.29
N VAL A 156 14.75 0.91 1.09
CA VAL A 156 13.78 0.81 2.20
C VAL A 156 12.84 -0.38 2.02
N GLY A 157 12.06 -0.43 0.93
CA GLY A 157 10.99 -1.41 0.74
C GLY A 157 11.43 -2.86 0.91
N ARG A 158 12.56 -3.25 0.29
CA ARG A 158 13.09 -4.62 0.39
C ARG A 158 13.53 -5.01 1.80
N HIS A 159 13.78 -4.04 2.69
CA HIS A 159 14.18 -4.26 4.08
C HIS A 159 13.01 -4.12 5.06
N LEU A 160 11.83 -3.73 4.60
CA LEU A 160 10.65 -3.47 5.43
C LEU A 160 9.87 -4.77 5.69
N THR A 161 10.38 -5.62 6.58
CA THR A 161 9.75 -6.91 6.91
C THR A 161 8.59 -6.78 7.88
N PHE A 162 7.56 -7.61 7.75
CA PHE A 162 6.47 -7.69 8.73
C PHE A 162 6.95 -8.13 10.11
N THR A 163 6.24 -7.70 11.16
CA THR A 163 6.39 -8.23 12.52
C THR A 163 6.02 -9.72 12.56
N ASP A 164 6.54 -10.44 13.55
CA ASP A 164 6.26 -11.88 13.67
C ASP A 164 4.78 -12.13 14.00
N THR A 165 4.15 -11.23 14.77
CA THR A 165 2.69 -11.25 15.01
C THR A 165 1.91 -11.17 13.71
N MET A 166 2.25 -10.23 12.81
CA MET A 166 1.56 -10.11 11.53
C MET A 166 1.83 -11.29 10.60
N LYS A 167 3.06 -11.81 10.57
CA LYS A 167 3.37 -13.04 9.81
C LYS A 167 2.54 -14.21 10.31
N GLU A 168 2.44 -14.41 11.62
CA GLU A 168 1.67 -15.51 12.19
C GLU A 168 0.16 -15.36 11.93
N LEU A 169 -0.35 -14.13 11.92
CA LEU A 169 -1.72 -13.85 11.49
C LEU A 169 -1.95 -14.28 10.04
N GLY A 170 -1.07 -13.89 9.10
CA GLY A 170 -1.15 -14.36 7.71
C GLY A 170 -1.04 -15.87 7.58
N ARG A 171 -0.14 -16.52 8.34
CA ARG A 171 0.00 -17.98 8.37
C ARG A 171 -1.26 -18.67 8.88
N THR A 172 -1.90 -18.11 9.90
CA THR A 172 -3.15 -18.62 10.45
C THR A 172 -4.26 -18.63 9.40
N TYR A 173 -4.41 -17.53 8.64
CA TYR A 173 -5.40 -17.47 7.55
C TYR A 173 -5.09 -18.46 6.44
N LEU A 174 -3.81 -18.69 6.11
CA LEU A 174 -3.42 -19.74 5.17
C LEU A 174 -3.74 -21.15 5.66
N ARG A 175 -3.50 -21.45 6.94
CA ARG A 175 -3.86 -22.77 7.51
C ARG A 175 -5.36 -23.01 7.43
N TRP A 176 -6.18 -22.00 7.72
CA TRP A 176 -7.63 -22.08 7.57
C TRP A 176 -8.03 -22.29 6.11
N ALA A 177 -7.48 -21.49 5.19
CA ALA A 177 -7.77 -21.62 3.77
C ALA A 177 -7.39 -23.00 3.23
N PHE A 178 -6.27 -23.57 3.65
CA PHE A 178 -5.78 -24.89 3.22
C PHE A 178 -6.40 -26.06 3.99
N ASN A 179 -7.35 -25.82 4.91
CA ASN A 179 -7.93 -26.84 5.79
C ASN A 179 -6.87 -27.64 6.58
N ILE A 180 -5.78 -26.98 6.99
CA ILE A 180 -4.74 -27.57 7.83
C ILE A 180 -5.21 -27.50 9.29
N THR A 181 -5.73 -28.62 9.79
CA THR A 181 -6.42 -28.72 11.08
C THR A 181 -5.54 -29.20 12.24
N ASP A 182 -4.32 -29.66 11.98
CA ASP A 182 -3.38 -30.12 13.02
C ASP A 182 -2.21 -29.14 13.18
N PRO A 183 -2.23 -28.28 14.22
CA PRO A 183 -1.14 -27.34 14.50
C PRO A 183 0.15 -28.03 14.92
N TRP A 184 0.10 -29.31 15.30
CA TRP A 184 1.22 -30.03 15.92
C TRP A 184 2.02 -30.88 14.95
N THR A 185 1.48 -31.21 13.76
CA THR A 185 2.16 -32.07 12.76
C THR A 185 2.63 -31.34 11.51
N SER A 186 2.12 -30.15 11.18
CA SER A 186 2.69 -29.29 10.12
C SER A 186 2.93 -27.85 10.62
N LEU A 187 4.08 -27.63 11.28
CA LEU A 187 4.57 -26.29 11.60
C LEU A 187 4.79 -25.44 10.34
N ASP A 188 5.12 -26.09 9.22
CA ASP A 188 5.40 -25.46 7.95
C ASP A 188 4.18 -25.44 7.03
N LEU A 189 3.88 -24.27 6.47
CA LEU A 189 2.93 -24.15 5.38
C LEU A 189 3.51 -24.83 4.13
N PRO A 190 2.70 -25.56 3.35
CA PRO A 190 3.16 -26.06 2.06
C PRO A 190 3.55 -24.89 1.16
N PRO A 191 4.54 -25.06 0.26
CA PRO A 191 4.85 -24.05 -0.74
C PRO A 191 3.61 -23.73 -1.58
N PHE A 192 3.41 -22.46 -1.88
CA PHE A 192 2.24 -21.98 -2.60
C PHE A 192 2.56 -20.81 -3.53
N ILE A 193 1.71 -20.63 -4.54
CA ILE A 193 1.74 -19.48 -5.46
C ILE A 193 0.56 -18.60 -5.11
N ALA A 194 0.81 -17.35 -4.73
CA ALA A 194 -0.28 -16.41 -4.51
C ALA A 194 -0.72 -15.76 -5.83
N VAL A 195 -2.04 -15.64 -6.01
CA VAL A 195 -2.63 -14.94 -7.14
C VAL A 195 -3.38 -13.72 -6.60
N HIS A 196 -3.12 -12.54 -7.16
CA HIS A 196 -3.85 -11.32 -6.85
C HIS A 196 -4.58 -10.79 -8.07
N ILE A 197 -5.89 -10.62 -7.92
CA ILE A 197 -6.76 -10.06 -8.94
C ILE A 197 -7.37 -8.76 -8.41
N ARG A 198 -7.09 -7.65 -9.09
CA ARG A 198 -7.84 -6.41 -8.90
C ARG A 198 -9.03 -6.44 -9.84
N HIS A 199 -10.22 -6.76 -9.34
CA HIS A 199 -11.45 -6.86 -10.14
C HIS A 199 -12.35 -5.64 -9.93
N GLY A 200 -12.41 -5.08 -8.71
CA GLY A 200 -13.40 -4.08 -8.28
C GLY A 200 -13.61 -2.92 -9.26
N ASP A 201 -12.76 -1.89 -9.23
CA ASP A 201 -12.81 -0.75 -10.14
C ASP A 201 -12.17 -1.04 -11.52
N PHE A 202 -11.80 -2.30 -11.77
CA PHE A 202 -11.08 -2.77 -12.95
C PHE A 202 -12.01 -3.70 -13.74
N SER A 203 -13.05 -3.11 -14.35
CA SER A 203 -14.29 -3.75 -14.79
C SER A 203 -14.23 -4.77 -15.96
N ASN A 204 -13.08 -5.33 -16.33
CA ASN A 204 -12.91 -6.16 -17.53
C ASN A 204 -12.19 -7.51 -17.31
N PHE A 205 -12.21 -8.09 -16.11
CA PHE A 205 -11.59 -9.40 -15.88
C PHE A 205 -12.62 -10.53 -15.78
N SER A 206 -12.64 -11.45 -16.76
CA SER A 206 -13.41 -12.69 -16.62
C SER A 206 -12.56 -13.77 -15.93
N MET A 207 -13.18 -14.52 -15.01
CA MET A 207 -12.53 -15.67 -14.33
C MET A 207 -11.98 -16.70 -15.34
N SER A 208 -12.64 -16.88 -16.49
CA SER A 208 -12.18 -17.78 -17.54
C SER A 208 -10.89 -17.31 -18.20
N LEU A 209 -10.75 -16.02 -18.50
CA LEU A 209 -9.52 -15.44 -19.04
C LEU A 209 -8.38 -15.52 -18.03
N LEU A 210 -8.67 -15.26 -16.75
CA LEU A 210 -7.69 -15.36 -15.65
C LEU A 210 -7.13 -16.77 -15.50
N CYS A 211 -7.99 -17.79 -15.57
CA CYS A 211 -7.57 -19.18 -15.49
C CYS A 211 -6.73 -19.58 -16.71
N GLN A 212 -7.11 -19.11 -17.90
CA GLN A 212 -6.35 -19.37 -19.10
C GLN A 212 -4.95 -18.76 -19.00
N ILE A 213 -4.86 -17.50 -18.58
CA ILE A 213 -3.58 -16.81 -18.40
C ILE A 213 -2.73 -17.49 -17.30
N PHE A 214 -3.32 -17.89 -16.17
CA PHE A 214 -2.60 -18.59 -15.11
C PHE A 214 -2.06 -19.96 -15.59
N LEU A 215 -2.91 -20.77 -16.23
CA LEU A 215 -2.54 -22.10 -16.73
C LEU A 215 -1.51 -22.03 -17.85
N GLU A 216 -1.61 -21.04 -18.75
CA GLU A 216 -0.68 -20.90 -19.87
C GLU A 216 0.69 -20.37 -19.43
N ASN A 217 0.73 -19.42 -18.48
CA ASN A 217 1.97 -18.70 -18.17
C ASN A 217 2.77 -19.24 -16.98
N ILE A 218 2.18 -20.08 -16.12
CA ILE A 218 2.80 -20.46 -14.84
C ILE A 218 2.83 -21.96 -14.61
N ALA A 219 1.87 -22.71 -15.15
CA ALA A 219 1.87 -24.17 -15.01
C ALA A 219 3.10 -24.84 -15.67
N HIS A 220 3.77 -24.16 -16.61
CA HIS A 220 5.04 -24.63 -17.19
C HIS A 220 6.23 -24.45 -16.26
N ASP A 221 6.22 -23.40 -15.42
CA ASP A 221 7.34 -23.04 -14.54
C ASP A 221 7.22 -23.70 -13.14
N ILE A 222 6.03 -24.20 -12.76
CA ILE A 222 5.76 -24.67 -11.39
C ILE A 222 4.96 -26.00 -11.38
N MET A 223 5.33 -26.90 -10.46
CA MET A 223 4.78 -28.26 -10.33
C MET A 223 3.26 -28.30 -10.07
N PHE A 224 2.62 -29.31 -10.65
CA PHE A 224 1.16 -29.55 -10.70
C PHE A 224 0.45 -29.78 -9.34
N ASP A 225 1.13 -29.75 -8.20
CA ASP A 225 0.55 -30.00 -6.86
C ASP A 225 0.66 -28.78 -5.90
N THR A 226 0.72 -27.58 -6.47
CA THR A 226 0.93 -26.36 -5.68
C THR A 226 -0.37 -25.79 -5.15
N HIS A 227 -0.39 -25.33 -3.89
CA HIS A 227 -1.53 -24.63 -3.31
C HIS A 227 -1.64 -23.23 -3.93
N ILE A 228 -2.85 -22.80 -4.28
CA ILE A 228 -3.08 -21.51 -4.96
C ILE A 228 -4.10 -20.70 -4.16
N PRO A 229 -3.67 -19.87 -3.19
CA PRO A 229 -4.52 -18.84 -2.63
C PRO A 229 -4.73 -17.71 -3.63
N LEU A 230 -6.00 -17.43 -3.93
CA LEU A 230 -6.45 -16.28 -4.68
C LEU A 230 -6.93 -15.18 -3.72
N LEU A 231 -6.45 -13.97 -3.95
CA LEU A 231 -6.79 -12.77 -3.20
C LEU A 231 -7.34 -11.74 -4.17
N SER A 232 -8.49 -11.16 -3.85
CA SER A 232 -9.22 -10.28 -4.77
C SER A 232 -10.14 -9.34 -3.99
N ASP A 233 -10.38 -8.16 -4.54
CA ASP A 233 -11.41 -7.24 -4.07
C ASP A 233 -12.82 -7.54 -4.64
N GLU A 234 -12.98 -8.72 -5.24
CA GLU A 234 -14.26 -9.25 -5.72
C GLU A 234 -15.19 -9.69 -4.58
N ILE A 235 -16.47 -9.34 -4.73
CA ILE A 235 -17.55 -9.63 -3.78
C ILE A 235 -18.57 -10.64 -4.30
N SER A 236 -18.53 -10.97 -5.59
CA SER A 236 -19.45 -11.88 -6.25
C SER A 236 -19.33 -13.32 -5.72
N PRO A 237 -20.40 -13.90 -5.15
CA PRO A 237 -20.36 -15.29 -4.68
C PRO A 237 -20.06 -16.30 -5.80
N SER A 238 -20.56 -16.05 -7.01
CA SER A 238 -20.35 -16.94 -8.15
C SER A 238 -18.90 -16.98 -8.63
N PHE A 239 -18.18 -15.86 -8.51
CA PHE A 239 -16.73 -15.83 -8.75
C PHE A 239 -16.02 -16.76 -7.77
N TRP A 240 -16.31 -16.64 -6.47
CA TRP A 240 -15.67 -17.47 -5.45
C TRP A 240 -16.09 -18.95 -5.52
N ASP A 241 -17.31 -19.25 -6.00
CA ASP A 241 -17.71 -20.62 -6.32
C ASP A 241 -16.83 -21.23 -7.42
N ASP A 242 -16.52 -20.46 -8.47
CA ASP A 242 -15.68 -20.93 -9.57
C ASP A 242 -14.21 -21.13 -9.13
N VAL A 243 -13.71 -20.30 -8.21
CA VAL A 243 -12.40 -20.50 -7.56
C VAL A 243 -12.38 -21.83 -6.81
N ARG A 244 -13.41 -22.10 -5.98
CA ARG A 244 -13.51 -23.36 -5.22
C ARG A 244 -13.63 -24.59 -6.12
N LYS A 245 -14.42 -24.54 -7.19
CA LYS A 245 -14.56 -25.65 -8.16
C LYS A 245 -13.23 -26.04 -8.81
N ARG A 246 -12.26 -25.12 -8.84
CA ARG A 246 -10.91 -25.35 -9.38
C ARG A 246 -9.91 -25.88 -8.36
N GLY A 247 -10.33 -26.05 -7.10
CA GLY A 247 -9.44 -26.42 -6.01
C GLY A 247 -8.51 -25.30 -5.56
N TRP A 248 -8.79 -24.05 -5.95
CA TRP A 248 -8.07 -22.88 -5.45
C TRP A 248 -8.65 -22.44 -4.12
N PHE A 249 -7.83 -21.76 -3.34
CA PHE A 249 -8.14 -21.35 -1.98
C PHE A 249 -8.36 -19.83 -1.92
N HIS A 250 -9.05 -19.34 -0.90
CA HIS A 250 -9.12 -17.91 -0.63
C HIS A 250 -9.19 -17.67 0.88
N ALA A 251 -8.68 -16.53 1.33
CA ALA A 251 -8.87 -16.07 2.70
C ALA A 251 -10.31 -15.55 2.86
N ASN A 252 -11.19 -16.33 3.50
CA ASN A 252 -12.59 -15.93 3.67
C ASN A 252 -12.76 -14.94 4.84
N HIS A 253 -12.45 -13.67 4.59
CA HIS A 253 -12.54 -12.61 5.60
C HIS A 253 -13.94 -12.41 6.20
N VAL A 254 -14.99 -12.75 5.45
CA VAL A 254 -16.38 -12.66 5.91
C VAL A 254 -16.70 -13.75 6.92
N GLU A 255 -16.34 -15.00 6.63
CA GLU A 255 -16.61 -16.15 7.51
C GLU A 255 -15.90 -16.02 8.86
N VAL A 256 -14.66 -15.52 8.85
CA VAL A 256 -13.88 -15.33 10.09
C VAL A 256 -13.99 -13.92 10.68
N GLN A 257 -14.91 -13.09 10.18
CA GLN A 257 -15.25 -11.77 10.73
C GLN A 257 -14.01 -10.86 10.92
N THR A 258 -13.10 -10.85 9.94
CA THR A 258 -11.82 -10.14 10.06
C THR A 258 -12.03 -8.64 10.29
N LEU A 259 -12.98 -8.05 9.58
CA LEU A 259 -13.31 -6.62 9.66
C LEU A 259 -13.80 -6.25 11.06
N GLU A 260 -14.68 -7.07 11.63
CA GLU A 260 -15.30 -6.84 12.93
C GLU A 260 -14.30 -7.04 14.07
N ILE A 261 -13.42 -8.04 13.95
CA ILE A 261 -12.43 -8.38 14.99
C ILE A 261 -11.26 -7.39 14.99
N TYR A 262 -10.72 -7.08 13.81
CA TYR A 262 -9.45 -6.34 13.70
C TYR A 262 -9.61 -4.94 13.08
N GLY A 263 -10.66 -4.69 12.31
CA GLY A 263 -10.93 -3.41 11.66
C GLY A 263 -10.56 -3.35 10.18
N GLU A 264 -11.01 -2.28 9.51
CA GLU A 264 -11.02 -2.10 8.04
C GLU A 264 -9.69 -2.36 7.33
N TRP A 265 -8.57 -2.01 7.97
CA TRP A 265 -7.25 -2.14 7.36
C TRP A 265 -6.66 -3.55 7.44
N HIS A 266 -7.23 -4.44 8.27
CA HIS A 266 -6.67 -5.77 8.47
C HIS A 266 -6.93 -6.75 7.32
N PRO A 267 -8.15 -6.84 6.73
CA PRO A 267 -8.35 -7.71 5.56
C PRO A 267 -7.32 -7.47 4.43
N PRO A 268 -7.16 -6.24 3.90
CA PRO A 268 -6.14 -6.01 2.86
C PRO A 268 -4.72 -6.15 3.40
N LEU A 269 -4.45 -5.99 4.69
CA LEU A 269 -3.10 -6.21 5.22
C LEU A 269 -2.75 -7.70 5.29
N ILE A 270 -3.69 -8.54 5.76
CA ILE A 270 -3.54 -9.99 5.84
C ILE A 270 -3.31 -10.57 4.44
N ASP A 271 -4.10 -10.14 3.46
CA ASP A 271 -3.92 -10.55 2.07
C ASP A 271 -2.52 -10.21 1.55
N THR A 272 -2.01 -9.02 1.86
CA THR A 272 -0.65 -8.62 1.47
C THR A 272 0.40 -9.51 2.11
N ILE A 273 0.21 -9.88 3.37
CA ILE A 273 1.13 -10.77 4.09
C ILE A 273 1.11 -12.16 3.46
N ILE A 274 -0.07 -12.70 3.17
CA ILE A 274 -0.23 -13.98 2.48
C ILE A 274 0.52 -13.98 1.14
N GLN A 275 0.32 -12.93 0.33
CA GLN A 275 1.03 -12.78 -0.95
C GLN A 275 2.55 -12.75 -0.78
N SER A 276 3.03 -12.08 0.26
CA SER A 276 4.47 -11.92 0.54
C SER A 276 5.14 -13.19 1.07
N LEU A 277 4.37 -14.18 1.53
CA LEU A 277 4.87 -15.47 2.01
C LEU A 277 5.01 -16.51 0.88
N ALA A 278 4.52 -16.19 -0.32
CA ALA A 278 4.49 -17.13 -1.45
C ALA A 278 5.86 -17.37 -2.06
N ILE A 279 6.08 -18.57 -2.63
CA ILE A 279 7.28 -18.89 -3.42
C ILE A 279 7.17 -18.44 -4.89
N GLY A 280 5.96 -18.03 -5.31
CA GLY A 280 5.69 -17.43 -6.60
C GLY A 280 4.45 -16.55 -6.55
N PHE A 281 4.33 -15.60 -7.47
CA PHE A 281 3.24 -14.63 -7.47
C PHE A 281 2.73 -14.26 -8.86
N VAL A 282 1.42 -14.07 -8.94
CA VAL A 282 0.71 -13.65 -10.15
C VAL A 282 -0.13 -12.44 -9.83
N GLY A 283 0.16 -11.31 -10.46
CA GLY A 283 -0.51 -10.06 -10.18
C GLY A 283 -1.23 -9.48 -11.39
N THR A 284 -2.09 -8.51 -11.11
CA THR A 284 -2.76 -7.66 -12.11
C THR A 284 -1.90 -6.44 -12.45
N GLU A 285 -1.69 -6.15 -13.74
CA GLU A 285 -0.99 -4.95 -14.19
C GLU A 285 -1.71 -3.66 -13.79
N GLY A 286 -0.93 -2.63 -13.44
CA GLY A 286 -1.44 -1.34 -12.98
C GLY A 286 -1.99 -1.34 -11.55
N SER A 287 -2.06 -2.51 -10.89
CA SER A 287 -2.38 -2.59 -9.47
C SER A 287 -1.13 -2.37 -8.63
N THR A 288 -1.14 -1.29 -7.85
CA THR A 288 -0.08 -1.00 -6.89
C THR A 288 0.09 -2.10 -5.85
N TYR A 289 -1.02 -2.72 -5.48
CA TYR A 289 -1.08 -3.85 -4.58
C TYR A 289 -0.32 -5.06 -5.15
N SER A 290 -0.57 -5.41 -6.42
CA SER A 290 0.20 -6.46 -7.11
C SER A 290 1.69 -6.15 -7.19
N LEU A 291 2.03 -4.89 -7.49
CA LEU A 291 3.41 -4.44 -7.65
C LEU A 291 4.22 -4.59 -6.36
N VAL A 292 3.67 -4.21 -5.21
CA VAL A 292 4.39 -4.39 -3.94
C VAL A 292 4.55 -5.89 -3.61
N SER A 293 3.52 -6.69 -3.85
CA SER A 293 3.55 -8.12 -3.56
C SER A 293 4.53 -8.90 -4.43
N GLN A 294 4.58 -8.63 -5.75
CA GLN A 294 5.60 -9.25 -6.61
C GLN A 294 7.01 -8.93 -6.11
N ARG A 295 7.26 -7.67 -5.72
CA ARG A 295 8.58 -7.20 -5.31
C ARG A 295 9.04 -7.89 -4.03
N ARG A 296 8.12 -8.14 -3.09
CA ARG A 296 8.39 -8.92 -1.89
C ARG A 296 8.69 -10.38 -2.22
N VAL A 297 7.93 -11.00 -3.11
CA VAL A 297 8.21 -12.39 -3.51
C VAL A 297 9.56 -12.52 -4.20
N GLU A 298 9.92 -11.60 -5.11
CA GLU A 298 11.24 -11.55 -5.73
C GLU A 298 12.36 -11.35 -4.69
N ASP A 299 12.29 -10.27 -3.89
CA ASP A 299 13.43 -9.84 -3.08
C ASP A 299 13.51 -10.54 -1.71
N TRP A 300 12.39 -10.99 -1.14
CA TRP A 300 12.38 -11.65 0.18
C TRP A 300 12.52 -13.16 0.03
N ASN A 301 11.92 -13.74 -1.01
CA ASN A 301 11.83 -15.19 -1.16
C ASN A 301 12.64 -15.73 -2.35
N GLY A 302 13.14 -14.87 -3.25
CA GLY A 302 13.77 -15.30 -4.51
C GLY A 302 12.77 -15.98 -5.46
N GLY A 303 11.48 -15.67 -5.32
CA GLY A 303 10.39 -16.36 -6.00
C GLY A 303 10.16 -15.88 -7.43
N VAL A 304 9.42 -16.69 -8.21
CA VAL A 304 9.06 -16.37 -9.59
C VAL A 304 7.80 -15.52 -9.63
N VAL A 305 7.81 -14.42 -10.37
CA VAL A 305 6.66 -13.52 -10.49
C VAL A 305 6.22 -13.30 -11.94
N ARG A 306 4.92 -13.05 -12.12
CA ARG A 306 4.32 -12.65 -13.38
C ARG A 306 3.26 -11.58 -13.15
N ILE A 307 3.24 -10.57 -13.99
CA ILE A 307 2.18 -9.57 -14.04
C ILE A 307 1.39 -9.76 -15.32
N VAL A 308 0.08 -9.79 -15.18
CA VAL A 308 -0.86 -10.03 -16.27
C VAL A 308 -1.45 -8.70 -16.72
N ASP A 309 -1.25 -8.40 -18.00
CA ASP A 309 -1.88 -7.26 -18.66
C ASP A 309 -3.40 -7.48 -18.76
N ARG A 310 -4.14 -6.41 -18.45
CA ARG A 310 -5.60 -6.34 -18.50
C ARG A 310 -6.14 -6.35 -19.94
N ALA A 311 -5.30 -5.96 -20.90
CA ALA A 311 -5.68 -5.73 -22.28
C ALA A 311 -5.40 -6.91 -23.21
N MET A 312 -4.85 -8.04 -22.72
CA MET A 312 -4.58 -9.18 -23.60
C MET A 312 -5.87 -9.63 -24.32
N PRO A 313 -5.99 -9.37 -25.64
CA PRO A 313 -6.99 -10.04 -26.45
C PRO A 313 -6.59 -11.51 -26.50
N GLN A 314 -7.54 -12.41 -26.79
CA GLN A 314 -7.22 -13.79 -27.16
C GLN A 314 -6.19 -13.81 -28.29
N ILE A 315 -4.89 -13.89 -27.96
CA ILE A 315 -3.88 -14.22 -28.94
C ILE A 315 -4.03 -15.71 -29.12
N SER A 316 -4.68 -16.10 -30.22
CA SER A 316 -4.51 -17.42 -30.80
C SER A 316 -3.02 -17.61 -31.09
N LEU A 317 -2.29 -18.17 -30.13
CA LEU A 317 -0.93 -18.66 -30.35
C LEU A 317 -1.04 -19.89 -31.24
N GLN A 318 -1.02 -19.65 -32.56
CA GLN A 318 -0.58 -20.68 -33.48
C GLN A 318 0.87 -21.00 -33.14
N TYR A 319 1.06 -22.19 -32.56
CA TYR A 319 2.35 -22.83 -32.41
C TYR A 319 3.15 -22.78 -33.72
N LYS A 320 4.44 -22.43 -33.61
CA LYS A 320 5.48 -22.81 -34.56
C LYS A 320 6.64 -23.44 -33.81
#